data_AF-A0A7V8ALL6-F1
#
_entry.id   AF-A0A7V8ALL6-F1
#
_cell.length_a   1.000
_cell.length_b   1.000
_cell.length_c   1.000
_cell.angle_alpha   90.00
_cell.angle_beta   90.00
_cell.angle_gamma   90.00
#
_symmetry.space_group_name_H-M   'P 1'
#
loop_
_entity.id
_entity.type
_entity.pdbx_description
1 polymer ?
#
loop_
_entity_poly.entity_id
_entity_poly.type
_entity_poly.pdbx_seq_one_letter_code
_entity_poly.pdbx_strand_id
1 'polypeptide(L)'
;MNDMLRKGWTTGACATAASKAACLGLVTGAIPDQVTIALPGGLTPTFAIRHGLVVGDTATAAVIKDAGDDPDVTHGAEIVVTLAFAPAGQGIVFRAGEGVGTVTRPGLPLAISAPAINPGPRAMILRNLETVRIPLPPDLSLTIGVTNGADLARYTLNARLGIIDGLSILGTTGVVVPYSCSAWVASIHQGVDVARAAGLSRIAGATGRTSEEAIRRLYDLPESALIDIGDFVGALLKYLRRHPVP
;
A
#
# COMPACT_ATOMS: atom_id res chain seq x y z
N MET A 1 -31.98 -0.02 -14.61
CA MET A 1 -31.41 0.52 -13.36
C MET A 1 -29.90 0.46 -13.56
N ASN A 2 -29.21 1.58 -13.51
CA ASN A 2 -27.76 1.60 -13.67
C ASN A 2 -27.19 1.14 -12.33
N ASP A 3 -26.92 -0.16 -12.19
CA ASP A 3 -26.36 -0.70 -10.95
C ASP A 3 -25.02 0.00 -10.70
N MET A 4 -24.94 0.75 -9.60
CA MET A 4 -23.70 1.40 -9.20
C MET A 4 -22.70 0.31 -8.83
N LEU A 5 -21.55 0.31 -9.51
CA LEU A 5 -20.45 -0.59 -9.20
C LEU A 5 -20.06 -0.50 -7.72
N ARG A 6 -19.86 -1.66 -7.11
CA ARG A 6 -19.56 -1.82 -5.70
C ARG A 6 -18.13 -1.35 -5.41
N LYS A 7 -18.00 -0.45 -4.45
CA LYS A 7 -16.69 -0.01 -3.92
C LYS A 7 -16.05 -1.11 -3.08
N GLY A 8 -14.73 -1.10 -3.03
CA GLY A 8 -13.94 -1.98 -2.18
C GLY A 8 -13.08 -1.23 -1.17
N TRP A 9 -12.14 -1.95 -0.59
CA TRP A 9 -11.23 -1.48 0.44
C TRP A 9 -9.79 -1.62 -0.01
N THR A 10 -8.96 -0.63 0.31
CA THR A 10 -7.54 -0.66 -0.07
C THR A 10 -6.75 -1.65 0.80
N THR A 11 -5.54 -2.03 0.38
CA THR A 11 -4.63 -2.83 1.23
C THR A 11 -4.34 -2.11 2.55
N GLY A 12 -4.24 -0.78 2.55
CA GLY A 12 -4.11 0.03 3.76
C GLY A 12 -5.31 -0.05 4.72
N ALA A 13 -6.55 -0.08 4.21
CA ALA A 13 -7.74 -0.25 5.06
C ALA A 13 -7.80 -1.65 5.66
N CYS A 14 -7.50 -2.68 4.87
CA CYS A 14 -7.44 -4.06 5.35
C CYS A 14 -6.35 -4.25 6.42
N ALA A 15 -5.16 -3.69 6.19
CA ALA A 15 -4.07 -3.67 7.17
C ALA A 15 -4.45 -2.91 8.45
N THR A 16 -5.22 -1.82 8.34
CA THR A 16 -5.74 -1.07 9.49
C THR A 16 -6.71 -1.91 10.31
N ALA A 17 -7.65 -2.61 9.65
CA ALA A 17 -8.57 -3.51 10.33
C ALA A 17 -7.83 -4.64 11.05
N ALA A 18 -6.93 -5.35 10.35
CA ALA A 18 -6.10 -6.39 10.94
C ALA A 18 -5.26 -5.87 12.13
N SER A 19 -4.64 -4.68 11.99
CA SER A 19 -3.87 -4.06 13.09
C SER A 19 -4.73 -3.78 14.31
N LYS A 20 -5.95 -3.24 14.12
CA LYS A 20 -6.87 -2.94 15.22
C LYS A 20 -7.35 -4.23 15.91
N ALA A 21 -7.69 -5.27 15.16
CA ALA A 21 -8.08 -6.56 15.71
C ALA A 21 -6.94 -7.24 16.48
N ALA A 22 -5.73 -7.24 15.93
CA ALA A 22 -4.53 -7.75 16.60
C ALA A 22 -4.23 -6.96 17.88
N CYS A 23 -4.39 -5.63 17.86
CA CYS A 23 -4.20 -4.79 19.05
C CYS A 23 -5.21 -5.14 20.15
N LEU A 24 -6.48 -5.34 19.79
CA LEU A 24 -7.50 -5.82 20.73
C LEU A 24 -7.12 -7.17 21.33
N GLY A 25 -6.64 -8.12 20.50
CA GLY A 25 -6.17 -9.42 21.00
C GLY A 25 -4.97 -9.32 21.93
N LEU A 26 -3.99 -8.46 21.62
CA LEU A 26 -2.81 -8.26 22.45
C LEU A 26 -3.18 -7.76 23.86
N VAL A 27 -4.26 -6.98 23.97
CA VAL A 27 -4.65 -6.29 25.21
C VAL A 27 -5.68 -7.08 26.01
N THR A 28 -6.57 -7.78 25.32
CA THR A 28 -7.70 -8.49 25.94
C THR A 28 -7.50 -10.00 25.99
N GLY A 29 -6.50 -10.53 25.28
CA GLY A 29 -6.27 -11.96 25.10
C GLY A 29 -7.17 -12.62 24.05
N ALA A 30 -8.08 -11.88 23.40
CA ALA A 30 -9.02 -12.41 22.41
C ALA A 30 -9.11 -11.54 21.15
N ILE A 31 -9.00 -12.16 19.98
CA ILE A 31 -9.19 -11.49 18.70
C ILE A 31 -10.70 -11.46 18.38
N PRO A 32 -11.28 -10.29 18.06
CA PRO A 32 -12.70 -10.24 17.68
C PRO A 32 -12.93 -10.80 16.27
N ASP A 33 -14.11 -11.38 16.03
CA ASP A 33 -14.50 -11.88 14.70
C ASP A 33 -14.69 -10.76 13.66
N GLN A 34 -14.96 -9.54 14.13
CA GLN A 34 -15.12 -8.36 13.28
C GLN A 34 -14.57 -7.10 13.94
N VAL A 35 -14.16 -6.14 13.13
CA VAL A 35 -13.66 -4.85 13.62
C VAL A 35 -14.12 -3.70 12.74
N THR A 36 -14.58 -2.62 13.38
CA THR A 36 -14.91 -1.36 12.70
C THR A 36 -13.71 -0.41 12.75
N ILE A 37 -13.35 0.16 11.61
CA ILE A 37 -12.28 1.17 11.51
C ILE A 37 -12.83 2.49 10.98
N ALA A 38 -12.22 3.60 11.37
CA ALA A 38 -12.49 4.91 10.80
C ALA A 38 -11.55 5.19 9.62
N LEU A 39 -12.12 5.56 8.48
CA LEU A 39 -11.38 5.98 7.29
C LEU A 39 -11.22 7.51 7.23
N PRO A 40 -10.20 8.04 6.53
CA PRO A 40 -9.99 9.49 6.42
C PRO A 40 -11.17 10.28 5.86
N GLY A 41 -12.01 9.65 5.01
CA GLY A 41 -13.24 10.25 4.46
C GLY A 41 -14.45 10.20 5.40
N GLY A 42 -14.28 9.82 6.67
CA GLY A 42 -15.35 9.76 7.67
C GLY A 42 -16.19 8.47 7.64
N LEU A 43 -15.99 7.59 6.66
CA LEU A 43 -16.64 6.28 6.62
C LEU A 43 -16.12 5.37 7.75
N THR A 44 -17.00 4.55 8.30
CA THR A 44 -16.68 3.58 9.36
C THR A 44 -17.05 2.14 8.98
N PRO A 45 -16.39 1.53 7.98
CA PRO A 45 -16.65 0.15 7.59
C PRO A 45 -16.25 -0.86 8.65
N THR A 46 -16.96 -2.00 8.64
CA THR A 46 -16.68 -3.17 9.48
C THR A 46 -16.10 -4.28 8.62
N PHE A 47 -14.99 -4.86 9.09
CA PHE A 47 -14.26 -5.93 8.42
C PHE A 47 -14.41 -7.22 9.21
N ALA A 48 -14.65 -8.32 8.50
CA ALA A 48 -14.54 -9.64 9.08
C ALA A 48 -13.06 -10.02 9.24
N ILE A 49 -12.72 -10.57 10.41
CA ILE A 49 -11.40 -11.13 10.68
C ILE A 49 -11.43 -12.58 10.22
N ARG A 50 -10.55 -12.90 9.27
CA ARG A 50 -10.50 -14.23 8.65
C ARG A 50 -10.03 -15.29 9.65
N HIS A 51 -8.97 -14.97 10.35
CA HIS A 51 -8.41 -15.75 11.43
C HIS A 51 -7.58 -14.84 12.32
N GLY A 52 -7.42 -15.24 13.58
CA GLY A 52 -6.61 -14.53 14.56
C GLY A 52 -6.09 -15.48 15.61
N LEU A 53 -4.96 -15.11 16.20
CA LEU A 53 -4.26 -15.92 17.17
C LEU A 53 -3.53 -15.02 18.17
N VAL A 54 -3.58 -15.36 19.45
CA VAL A 54 -2.75 -14.75 20.50
C VAL A 54 -1.81 -15.82 21.04
N VAL A 55 -0.51 -15.55 21.01
CA VAL A 55 0.54 -16.44 21.54
C VAL A 55 1.50 -15.61 22.36
N GLY A 56 1.51 -15.83 23.67
CA GLY A 56 2.31 -15.03 24.61
C GLY A 56 2.01 -13.54 24.45
N ASP A 57 3.07 -12.75 24.22
CA ASP A 57 3.00 -11.30 24.04
C ASP A 57 2.85 -10.88 22.56
N THR A 58 2.30 -11.77 21.74
CA THR A 58 2.07 -11.51 20.32
C THR A 58 0.63 -11.81 19.93
N ALA A 59 0.09 -10.99 19.04
CA ALA A 59 -1.26 -11.14 18.52
C ALA A 59 -1.25 -10.95 17.00
N THR A 60 -1.84 -11.90 16.29
CA THR A 60 -1.95 -11.89 14.83
C THR A 60 -3.41 -11.86 14.42
N ALA A 61 -3.74 -11.06 13.42
CA ALA A 61 -5.05 -11.06 12.78
C ALA A 61 -4.92 -10.93 11.27
N ALA A 62 -5.84 -11.54 10.54
CA ALA A 62 -5.86 -11.51 9.08
C ALA A 62 -7.19 -11.01 8.53
N VAL A 63 -7.14 -10.27 7.42
CA VAL A 63 -8.31 -9.76 6.69
C VAL A 63 -8.15 -10.08 5.21
N ILE A 64 -9.21 -10.62 4.59
CA ILE A 64 -9.26 -10.80 3.13
C ILE A 64 -9.65 -9.48 2.48
N LYS A 65 -8.81 -8.99 1.57
CA LYS A 65 -9.10 -7.77 0.82
C LYS A 65 -10.23 -7.99 -0.16
N ASP A 66 -11.24 -7.14 -0.08
CA ASP A 66 -12.33 -7.07 -1.04
C ASP A 66 -12.23 -5.76 -1.84
N ALA A 67 -11.87 -5.88 -3.12
CA ALA A 67 -11.71 -4.74 -4.04
C ALA A 67 -13.03 -4.20 -4.63
N GLY A 68 -14.19 -4.76 -4.25
CA GLY A 68 -15.43 -4.38 -4.91
C GLY A 68 -15.51 -4.99 -6.31
N ASP A 69 -16.00 -4.20 -7.26
CA ASP A 69 -16.05 -4.57 -8.69
C ASP A 69 -14.82 -4.04 -9.48
N ASP A 70 -13.79 -3.56 -8.78
CA ASP A 70 -12.53 -3.16 -9.41
C ASP A 70 -11.72 -4.40 -9.80
N PRO A 71 -11.17 -4.49 -11.03
CA PRO A 71 -10.29 -5.57 -11.47
C PRO A 71 -8.87 -5.42 -10.86
N ASP A 72 -8.81 -5.38 -9.54
CA ASP A 72 -7.59 -5.21 -8.75
C ASP A 72 -6.91 -6.58 -8.53
N VAL A 73 -5.63 -6.69 -8.92
CA VAL A 73 -4.84 -7.92 -8.74
C VAL A 73 -4.69 -8.36 -7.28
N THR A 74 -4.89 -7.44 -6.34
CA THR A 74 -4.85 -7.71 -4.90
C THR A 74 -6.24 -8.03 -4.32
N HIS A 75 -7.29 -8.16 -5.14
CA HIS A 75 -8.58 -8.69 -4.70
C HIS A 75 -8.41 -10.13 -4.18
N GLY A 76 -9.02 -10.44 -3.03
CA GLY A 76 -8.91 -11.74 -2.38
C GLY A 76 -7.58 -11.98 -1.66
N ALA A 77 -6.63 -11.04 -1.74
CA ALA A 77 -5.37 -11.16 -1.02
C ALA A 77 -5.59 -11.12 0.50
N GLU A 78 -4.94 -12.03 1.22
CA GLU A 78 -4.98 -12.07 2.67
C GLU A 78 -3.91 -11.15 3.25
N ILE A 79 -4.35 -10.13 3.98
CA ILE A 79 -3.48 -9.19 4.69
C ILE A 79 -3.36 -9.66 6.14
N VAL A 80 -2.15 -10.02 6.54
CA VAL A 80 -1.84 -10.54 7.87
C VAL A 80 -1.06 -9.49 8.65
N VAL A 81 -1.48 -9.20 9.87
CA VAL A 81 -0.77 -8.27 10.75
C VAL A 81 -0.46 -8.96 12.07
N THR A 82 0.80 -8.95 12.46
CA THR A 82 1.26 -9.40 13.78
C THR A 82 1.75 -8.22 14.59
N LEU A 83 1.18 -8.06 15.79
CA LEU A 83 1.56 -7.06 16.79
C LEU A 83 2.31 -7.74 17.94
N ALA A 84 3.31 -7.04 18.44
CA ALA A 84 4.01 -7.36 19.68
C ALA A 84 4.34 -6.06 20.41
N PHE A 85 4.52 -6.13 21.73
CA PHE A 85 5.13 -5.02 22.47
C PHE A 85 6.58 -4.84 22.01
N ALA A 86 6.96 -3.58 21.78
CA ALA A 86 8.34 -3.20 21.48
C ALA A 86 9.04 -2.72 22.76
N PRO A 87 10.39 -2.68 22.77
CA PRO A 87 11.14 -2.11 23.89
C PRO A 87 10.77 -0.65 24.16
N ALA A 88 10.87 -0.25 25.42
CA ALA A 88 10.53 1.08 25.89
C ALA A 88 11.22 2.20 25.08
N GLY A 89 10.45 3.17 24.59
CA GLY A 89 10.94 4.35 23.87
C GLY A 89 11.17 4.18 22.36
N GLN A 90 10.80 3.05 21.76
CA GLN A 90 10.86 2.84 20.29
C GLN A 90 9.67 3.43 19.53
N GLY A 91 8.58 3.75 20.22
CA GLY A 91 7.30 4.11 19.63
C GLY A 91 6.72 2.97 18.80
N ILE A 92 6.10 3.33 17.67
CA ILE A 92 5.43 2.39 16.79
C ILE A 92 6.34 2.09 15.58
N VAL A 93 6.81 0.86 15.51
CA VAL A 93 7.73 0.37 14.48
C VAL A 93 6.99 -0.48 13.46
N PHE A 94 7.08 -0.09 12.19
CA PHE A 94 6.52 -0.86 11.09
C PHE A 94 7.58 -1.78 10.46
N ARG A 95 7.24 -3.06 10.27
CA ARG A 95 8.09 -4.08 9.66
C ARG A 95 7.37 -4.73 8.48
N ALA A 96 8.14 -5.11 7.47
CA ALA A 96 7.64 -5.98 6.40
C ALA A 96 7.62 -7.42 6.90
N GLY A 97 6.45 -8.04 6.81
CA GLY A 97 6.32 -9.50 6.83
C GLY A 97 6.41 -10.06 5.42
N GLU A 98 6.12 -11.36 5.28
CA GLU A 98 6.07 -12.03 3.99
C GLU A 98 5.17 -11.29 2.99
N GLY A 99 5.63 -11.16 1.75
CA GLY A 99 4.84 -10.58 0.65
C GLY A 99 4.64 -9.07 0.71
N VAL A 100 5.19 -8.35 1.68
CA VAL A 100 5.31 -6.88 1.66
C VAL A 100 6.69 -6.50 1.15
N GLY A 101 6.71 -5.65 0.13
CA GLY A 101 7.95 -5.31 -0.56
C GLY A 101 8.86 -4.38 0.23
N THR A 102 10.11 -4.29 -0.21
CA THR A 102 11.11 -3.37 0.36
C THR A 102 11.55 -2.35 -0.70
N VAL A 103 11.68 -1.10 -0.28
CA VAL A 103 12.07 0.02 -1.15
C VAL A 103 13.58 -0.03 -1.40
N THR A 104 13.98 -0.04 -2.67
CA THR A 104 15.39 -0.11 -3.11
C THR A 104 15.84 1.10 -3.91
N ARG A 105 14.89 1.93 -4.36
CA ARG A 105 15.16 3.15 -5.14
C ARG A 105 14.67 4.39 -4.40
N PRO A 106 15.33 5.54 -4.56
CA PRO A 106 14.84 6.81 -4.04
C PRO A 106 13.64 7.32 -4.86
N GLY A 107 12.91 8.31 -4.34
CA GLY A 107 11.80 8.99 -5.03
C GLY A 107 10.42 8.58 -4.54
N LEU A 108 10.30 7.46 -3.84
CA LEU A 108 9.09 7.14 -3.07
C LEU A 108 9.04 7.94 -1.76
N PRO A 109 7.86 8.14 -1.15
CA PRO A 109 7.72 8.78 0.16
C PRO A 109 8.17 7.87 1.33
N LEU A 110 9.10 6.96 1.05
CA LEU A 110 9.64 5.93 1.93
C LEU A 110 11.15 5.89 1.77
N ALA A 111 11.87 5.68 2.87
CA ALA A 111 13.31 5.55 2.83
C ALA A 111 13.73 4.25 2.11
N ILE A 112 14.94 4.24 1.56
CA ILE A 112 15.57 3.02 1.05
C ILE A 112 15.69 2.01 2.21
N SER A 113 15.48 0.75 1.91
CA SER A 113 15.38 -0.39 2.85
C SER A 113 14.18 -0.35 3.78
N ALA A 114 13.27 0.63 3.65
CA ALA A 114 12.04 0.66 4.43
C ALA A 114 11.00 -0.32 3.85
N PRO A 115 10.11 -0.86 4.70
CA PRO A 115 8.98 -1.64 4.22
C PRO A 115 8.04 -0.77 3.39
N ALA A 116 7.49 -1.31 2.31
CA ALA A 116 6.59 -0.67 1.36
C ALA A 116 5.18 -0.41 1.93
N ILE A 117 5.13 0.21 3.11
CA ILE A 117 3.91 0.59 3.83
C ILE A 117 3.84 2.11 3.80
N ASN A 118 3.00 2.65 2.91
CA ASN A 118 2.98 4.08 2.61
C ASN A 118 2.52 4.94 3.80
N PRO A 119 2.86 6.24 3.83
CA PRO A 119 2.49 7.14 4.93
C PRO A 119 0.99 7.22 5.22
N GLY A 120 0.14 7.20 4.19
CA GLY A 120 -1.32 7.21 4.33
C GLY A 120 -1.84 6.04 5.17
N PRO A 121 -1.55 4.78 4.79
CA PRO A 121 -1.83 3.61 5.60
C PRO A 121 -1.23 3.65 7.01
N ARG A 122 0.02 4.11 7.18
CA ARG A 122 0.62 4.24 8.53
C ARG A 122 -0.22 5.16 9.41
N ALA A 123 -0.56 6.35 8.93
CA ALA A 123 -1.40 7.31 9.66
C ALA A 123 -2.79 6.73 9.97
N MET A 124 -3.38 5.98 9.02
CA MET A 124 -4.68 5.34 9.20
C MET A 124 -4.64 4.26 10.29
N ILE A 125 -3.59 3.44 10.32
CA ILE A 125 -3.34 2.44 11.37
C ILE A 125 -3.24 3.14 12.72
N LEU A 126 -2.33 4.12 12.86
CA LEU A 126 -2.09 4.84 14.10
C LEU A 126 -3.37 5.44 14.69
N ARG A 127 -4.13 6.17 13.88
CA ARG A 127 -5.40 6.77 14.30
C ARG A 127 -6.44 5.75 14.78
N ASN A 128 -6.47 4.56 14.18
CA ASN A 128 -7.38 3.51 14.61
C ASN A 128 -6.90 2.78 15.87
N LEU A 129 -5.59 2.67 16.08
CA LEU A 129 -5.02 2.12 17.31
C LEU A 129 -5.26 3.03 18.52
N GLU A 130 -5.26 4.35 18.34
CA GLU A 130 -5.63 5.31 19.40
C GLU A 130 -7.05 5.08 19.96
N THR A 131 -7.94 4.45 19.18
CA THR A 131 -9.30 4.12 19.63
C THR A 131 -9.35 2.88 20.54
N VAL A 132 -8.29 2.07 20.53
CA VAL A 132 -8.13 0.96 21.47
C VAL A 132 -7.61 1.58 22.78
N ARG A 133 -8.34 1.41 23.89
CA ARG A 133 -7.96 1.99 25.19
C ARG A 133 -6.79 1.23 25.82
N ILE A 134 -5.62 1.40 25.25
CA ILE A 134 -4.33 0.93 25.75
C ILE A 134 -3.62 2.04 26.55
N PRO A 135 -2.81 1.70 27.57
CA PRO A 135 -1.89 2.65 28.17
C PRO A 135 -0.97 3.22 27.08
N LEU A 136 -1.01 4.54 26.86
CA LEU A 136 -0.27 5.24 25.81
C LEU A 136 0.96 5.98 26.36
N PRO A 137 2.05 6.06 25.57
CA PRO A 137 2.24 5.36 24.30
C PRO A 137 2.73 3.92 24.54
N PRO A 138 2.07 2.86 24.03
CA PRO A 138 2.71 1.57 24.00
C PRO A 138 3.73 1.58 22.86
N ASP A 139 4.95 1.20 23.19
CA ASP A 139 5.92 0.81 22.19
C ASP A 139 5.40 -0.48 21.52
N LEU A 140 5.15 -0.43 20.21
CA LEU A 140 4.55 -1.55 19.45
C LEU A 140 5.37 -1.83 18.20
N SER A 141 5.56 -3.12 17.90
CA SER A 141 6.11 -3.60 16.64
C SER A 141 4.98 -4.19 15.81
N LEU A 142 4.73 -3.63 14.62
CA LEU A 142 3.72 -4.10 13.68
C LEU A 142 4.40 -4.71 12.46
N THR A 143 4.25 -6.01 12.29
CA THR A 143 4.69 -6.71 11.09
C THR A 143 3.49 -6.94 10.18
N ILE A 144 3.51 -6.32 9.00
CA ILE A 144 2.43 -6.44 8.00
C ILE A 144 2.90 -7.33 6.87
N GLY A 145 2.15 -8.39 6.58
CA GLY A 145 2.37 -9.33 5.50
C GLY A 145 1.18 -9.42 4.55
N VAL A 146 1.42 -9.99 3.38
CA VAL A 146 0.41 -10.36 2.39
C VAL A 146 0.68 -11.78 1.92
N THR A 147 -0.22 -12.70 2.20
CA THR A 147 -0.08 -14.11 1.77
C THR A 147 0.05 -14.16 0.24
N ASN A 148 1.09 -14.84 -0.27
CA ASN A 148 1.46 -14.87 -1.69
C ASN A 148 1.77 -13.49 -2.32
N GLY A 149 2.08 -12.47 -1.49
CA GLY A 149 2.29 -11.10 -1.95
C GLY A 149 3.46 -10.94 -2.92
N ALA A 150 4.52 -11.74 -2.79
CA ALA A 150 5.66 -11.72 -3.71
C ALA A 150 5.25 -12.15 -5.14
N ASP A 151 4.39 -13.16 -5.26
CA ASP A 151 3.89 -13.62 -6.57
C ASP A 151 2.91 -12.61 -7.17
N LEU A 152 2.00 -12.06 -6.34
CA LEU A 152 1.08 -11.01 -6.78
C LEU A 152 1.82 -9.76 -7.26
N ALA A 153 2.92 -9.41 -6.61
CA ALA A 153 3.72 -8.23 -6.97
C ALA A 153 4.29 -8.30 -8.39
N ARG A 154 4.51 -9.49 -8.97
CA ARG A 154 4.98 -9.67 -10.35
C ARG A 154 4.02 -9.12 -11.40
N TYR A 155 2.75 -8.97 -11.03
CA TYR A 155 1.69 -8.43 -11.88
C TYR A 155 1.41 -6.94 -11.58
N THR A 156 2.31 -6.26 -10.87
CA THR A 156 2.20 -4.84 -10.51
C THR A 156 3.35 -4.01 -11.06
N LEU A 157 3.24 -2.69 -10.95
CA LEU A 157 4.32 -1.75 -11.30
C LEU A 157 5.36 -1.57 -10.17
N ASN A 158 5.27 -2.34 -9.08
CA ASN A 158 6.15 -2.18 -7.91
C ASN A 158 7.64 -2.30 -8.24
N ALA A 159 8.03 -3.31 -9.02
CA ALA A 159 9.43 -3.52 -9.38
C ALA A 159 10.03 -2.30 -10.13
N ARG A 160 9.22 -1.65 -10.98
CA ARG A 160 9.60 -0.43 -11.70
C ARG A 160 9.83 0.75 -10.76
N LEU A 161 8.99 0.85 -9.73
CA LEU A 161 9.13 1.85 -8.67
C LEU A 161 10.25 1.53 -7.66
N GLY A 162 10.95 0.40 -7.84
CA GLY A 162 12.01 -0.04 -6.93
C GLY A 162 11.50 -0.70 -5.66
N ILE A 163 10.29 -1.26 -5.67
CA ILE A 163 9.76 -2.09 -4.58
C ILE A 163 9.92 -3.56 -5.00
N ILE A 164 10.75 -4.30 -4.27
CA ILE A 164 11.06 -5.71 -4.55
C ILE A 164 10.47 -6.66 -3.52
N ASP A 165 10.33 -7.93 -3.90
CA ASP A 165 9.91 -9.05 -3.04
C ASP A 165 8.52 -8.94 -2.40
N GLY A 166 7.67 -8.01 -2.87
CA GLY A 166 6.31 -7.93 -2.38
C GLY A 166 5.48 -6.73 -2.83
N LEU A 167 4.27 -6.67 -2.29
CA LEU A 167 3.29 -5.64 -2.55
C LEU A 167 3.53 -4.40 -1.69
N SER A 168 2.93 -3.29 -2.13
CA SER A 168 2.85 -2.07 -1.33
C SER A 168 1.54 -2.05 -0.55
N ILE A 169 1.61 -1.72 0.74
CA ILE A 169 0.43 -1.37 1.53
C ILE A 169 0.14 0.11 1.26
N LEU A 170 -0.94 0.37 0.54
CA LEU A 170 -1.26 1.68 -0.02
C LEU A 170 -2.76 2.00 0.08
N GLY A 171 -3.12 3.23 -0.27
CA GLY A 171 -4.48 3.76 -0.21
C GLY A 171 -4.60 4.86 0.84
N THR A 172 -4.85 6.08 0.38
CA THR A 172 -4.94 7.28 1.23
C THR A 172 -6.34 7.48 1.80
N THR A 173 -7.38 7.06 1.08
CA THR A 173 -8.79 7.20 1.49
C THR A 173 -9.32 5.96 2.21
N GLY A 174 -8.65 4.81 2.05
CA GLY A 174 -9.10 3.50 2.49
C GLY A 174 -10.13 2.83 1.57
N VAL A 175 -10.57 3.52 0.51
CA VAL A 175 -11.64 3.06 -0.39
C VAL A 175 -11.08 2.81 -1.79
N VAL A 176 -11.43 1.67 -2.37
CA VAL A 176 -11.22 1.37 -3.80
C VAL A 176 -12.50 1.75 -4.54
N VAL A 177 -12.36 2.63 -5.54
CA VAL A 177 -13.45 3.00 -6.45
C VAL A 177 -13.20 2.28 -7.77
N PRO A 178 -14.14 1.44 -8.25
CA PRO A 178 -13.96 0.67 -9.48
C PRO A 178 -13.59 1.55 -10.68
N TYR A 179 -12.61 1.11 -11.46
CA TYR A 179 -12.09 1.78 -12.65
C TYR A 179 -11.65 3.23 -12.41
N SER A 180 -11.19 3.52 -11.19
CA SER A 180 -10.74 4.87 -10.86
C SER A 180 -9.43 5.22 -11.55
N CYS A 181 -9.47 6.27 -12.38
CA CYS A 181 -8.27 6.86 -12.96
C CYS A 181 -7.28 7.38 -11.91
N SER A 182 -7.72 7.63 -10.67
CA SER A 182 -6.88 8.22 -9.63
C SER A 182 -5.70 7.33 -9.21
N ALA A 183 -5.90 6.00 -9.19
CA ALA A 183 -4.84 5.04 -8.88
C ALA A 183 -3.78 5.02 -10.00
N TRP A 184 -4.23 5.07 -11.26
CA TRP A 184 -3.34 5.14 -12.42
C TRP A 184 -2.50 6.42 -12.42
N VAL A 185 -3.15 7.57 -12.20
CA VAL A 185 -2.47 8.88 -12.09
C VAL A 185 -1.45 8.90 -10.95
N ALA A 186 -1.75 8.28 -9.80
CA ALA A 186 -0.80 8.17 -8.70
C ALA A 186 0.46 7.38 -9.09
N SER A 187 0.30 6.28 -9.84
CA SER A 187 1.43 5.50 -10.37
C SER A 187 2.29 6.31 -11.33
N ILE A 188 1.69 7.13 -12.20
CA ILE A 188 2.41 8.05 -13.09
C ILE A 188 3.27 9.03 -12.27
N HIS A 189 2.69 9.64 -11.24
CA HIS A 189 3.42 10.59 -10.38
C HIS A 189 4.60 9.90 -9.67
N GLN A 190 4.39 8.72 -9.10
CA GLN A 190 5.46 7.95 -8.44
C GLN A 190 6.58 7.58 -9.41
N GLY A 191 6.24 7.20 -10.65
CA GLY A 191 7.23 6.93 -11.69
C GLY A 191 8.10 8.16 -12.01
N VAL A 192 7.46 9.34 -12.13
CA VAL A 192 8.18 10.61 -12.32
C VAL A 192 9.08 10.92 -11.13
N ASP A 193 8.61 10.75 -9.90
CA ASP A 193 9.41 11.04 -8.71
C ASP A 193 10.62 10.10 -8.57
N VAL A 194 10.46 8.81 -8.90
CA VAL A 194 11.56 7.84 -8.98
C VAL A 194 12.57 8.26 -10.06
N ALA A 195 12.11 8.66 -11.24
CA ALA A 195 12.99 9.11 -12.32
C ALA A 195 13.78 10.38 -11.93
N ARG A 196 13.10 11.34 -11.30
CA ARG A 196 13.72 12.58 -10.81
C ARG A 196 14.76 12.30 -9.73
N ALA A 197 14.43 11.43 -8.77
CA ALA A 197 15.34 11.07 -7.69
C ALA A 197 16.55 10.25 -8.18
N ALA A 198 16.40 9.53 -9.29
CA ALA A 198 17.50 8.87 -9.99
C ALA A 198 18.36 9.83 -10.85
N GLY A 199 18.03 11.13 -10.90
CA GLY A 199 18.79 12.12 -11.66
C GLY A 199 18.59 12.03 -13.18
N LEU A 200 17.49 11.44 -13.64
CA LEU A 200 17.23 11.27 -15.06
C LEU A 200 16.69 12.57 -15.68
N SER A 201 17.44 13.15 -16.61
CA SER A 201 17.07 14.38 -17.33
C SER A 201 16.11 14.14 -18.50
N ARG A 202 15.88 12.87 -18.86
CA ARG A 202 14.96 12.46 -19.93
C ARG A 202 14.11 11.29 -19.46
N ILE A 203 12.79 11.44 -19.61
CA ILE A 203 11.81 10.39 -19.42
C ILE A 203 10.89 10.31 -20.62
N ALA A 204 10.20 9.18 -20.78
CA ALA A 204 9.22 8.96 -21.83
C ALA A 204 7.93 8.39 -21.26
N GLY A 205 6.80 8.93 -21.70
CA GLY A 205 5.48 8.36 -21.41
C GLY A 205 5.11 7.33 -22.47
N ALA A 206 5.00 6.07 -22.09
CA ALA A 206 4.54 4.99 -22.95
C ALA A 206 3.03 4.77 -22.75
N THR A 207 2.27 4.63 -23.83
CA THR A 207 0.83 4.33 -23.79
C THR A 207 0.53 2.83 -23.67
N GLY A 208 1.58 2.01 -23.59
CA GLY A 208 1.53 0.57 -23.47
C GLY A 208 2.79 -0.10 -24.04
N ARG A 209 2.84 -1.44 -23.97
CA ARG A 209 4.02 -2.27 -24.28
C ARG A 209 4.68 -1.94 -25.62
N THR A 210 3.90 -1.84 -26.70
CA THR A 210 4.44 -1.56 -28.04
C THR A 210 5.16 -0.21 -28.12
N SER A 211 4.58 0.83 -27.52
CA SER A 211 5.20 2.16 -27.47
C SER A 211 6.45 2.17 -26.59
N GLU A 212 6.42 1.47 -25.46
CA GLU A 212 7.56 1.33 -24.55
C GLU A 212 8.74 0.63 -25.24
N GLU A 213 8.49 -0.48 -25.94
CA GLU A 213 9.51 -1.22 -26.70
C GLU A 213 10.10 -0.38 -27.82
N ALA A 214 9.27 0.39 -28.54
CA ALA A 214 9.73 1.28 -29.60
C ALA A 214 10.63 2.40 -29.02
N ILE A 215 10.22 3.04 -27.93
CA ILE A 215 10.99 4.08 -27.25
C ILE A 215 12.34 3.51 -26.79
N ARG A 216 12.34 2.34 -26.16
CA ARG A 216 13.58 1.69 -25.69
C ARG A 216 14.54 1.41 -26.86
N ARG A 217 14.06 0.93 -27.99
CA ARG A 217 14.88 0.68 -29.19
C ARG A 217 15.45 1.96 -29.81
N LEU A 218 14.71 3.07 -29.75
CA LEU A 218 15.09 4.32 -30.38
C LEU A 218 16.01 5.19 -29.51
N TYR A 219 15.84 5.14 -28.19
CA TYR A 219 16.46 6.09 -27.27
C TYR A 219 17.28 5.46 -26.15
N ASP A 220 17.35 4.13 -26.06
CA ASP A 220 18.11 3.37 -25.06
C ASP A 220 17.90 3.87 -23.62
N LEU A 221 16.65 4.21 -23.30
CA LEU A 221 16.29 4.73 -21.98
C LEU A 221 16.25 3.59 -20.94
N PRO A 222 16.73 3.85 -19.70
CA PRO A 222 16.58 2.90 -18.61
C PRO A 222 15.10 2.70 -18.27
N GLU A 223 14.75 1.56 -17.68
CA GLU A 223 13.35 1.24 -17.31
C GLU A 223 12.72 2.30 -16.40
N SER A 224 13.49 2.89 -15.48
CA SER A 224 13.03 3.97 -14.61
C SER A 224 12.69 5.28 -15.35
N ALA A 225 13.15 5.46 -16.59
CA ALA A 225 12.76 6.58 -17.45
C ALA A 225 11.52 6.28 -18.29
N LEU A 226 11.03 5.04 -18.32
CA LEU A 226 9.87 4.61 -19.09
C LEU A 226 8.64 4.59 -18.18
N ILE A 227 7.82 5.63 -18.28
CA ILE A 227 6.62 5.78 -17.46
C ILE A 227 5.42 5.24 -18.25
N ASP A 228 4.78 4.19 -17.73
CA ASP A 228 3.51 3.72 -18.30
C ASP A 228 2.41 4.74 -17.95
N ILE A 229 1.93 5.45 -18.97
CA ILE A 229 0.91 6.48 -18.83
C ILE A 229 -0.46 6.03 -19.32
N GLY A 230 -0.59 4.88 -19.98
CA GLY A 230 -1.83 4.52 -20.68
C GLY A 230 -2.29 5.66 -21.60
N ASP A 231 -3.51 6.14 -21.42
CA ASP A 231 -4.09 7.30 -22.12
C ASP A 231 -3.98 8.63 -21.35
N PHE A 232 -3.35 8.63 -20.16
CA PHE A 232 -3.30 9.78 -19.24
C PHE A 232 -2.12 10.74 -19.49
N VAL A 233 -1.88 11.14 -20.74
CA VAL A 233 -0.81 12.09 -21.09
C VAL A 233 -0.92 13.41 -20.31
N GLY A 234 -2.15 13.87 -20.09
CA GLY A 234 -2.42 15.09 -19.32
C GLY A 234 -1.99 14.99 -17.86
N ALA A 235 -2.06 13.80 -17.26
CA ALA A 235 -1.58 13.58 -15.89
C ALA A 235 -0.06 13.71 -15.82
N LEU A 236 0.66 13.07 -16.75
CA LEU A 236 2.11 13.17 -16.86
C LEU A 236 2.57 14.62 -17.06
N LEU A 237 2.05 15.30 -18.08
CA LEU A 237 2.51 16.65 -18.45
C LEU A 237 2.19 17.69 -17.38
N LYS A 238 1.01 17.63 -16.76
CA LYS A 238 0.65 18.55 -15.66
C LYS A 238 1.53 18.33 -14.43
N TYR A 239 1.89 17.08 -14.15
CA TYR A 239 2.77 16.76 -13.03
C TYR A 239 4.20 17.24 -13.28
N LEU A 240 4.76 16.95 -14.46
CA LEU A 240 6.09 17.42 -14.89
C LEU A 240 6.23 18.94 -14.89
N ARG A 241 5.17 19.67 -15.25
CA ARG A 241 5.17 21.14 -15.18
C ARG A 241 5.46 21.66 -13.76
N ARG A 242 5.04 20.93 -12.73
CA ARG A 242 5.27 21.27 -11.32
C ARG A 242 6.52 20.62 -10.75
N HIS A 243 6.92 19.47 -11.31
CA HIS A 243 8.05 18.66 -10.89
C HIS A 243 8.92 18.34 -12.11
N PRO A 244 9.66 19.33 -12.65
CA PRO A 244 10.50 19.08 -13.81
C PRO A 244 11.58 18.05 -13.47
N VAL A 245 11.97 17.29 -14.48
CA VAL A 245 13.20 16.50 -14.46
C VAL A 245 14.41 17.46 -14.51
N PRO A 246 15.54 17.11 -13.86
CA PRO A 246 16.72 17.97 -13.76
C PRO A 246 17.38 18.28 -15.10
#